data_AF-A0A538E676-F1
#
_entry.id   AF-A0A538E676-F1
#
_cell.length_a   1.000
_cell.length_b   1.000
_cell.length_c   1.000
_cell.angle_alpha   90.00
_cell.angle_beta   90.00
_cell.angle_gamma   90.00
#
_symmetry.space_group_name_H-M   'P 1'
#
loop_
_entity.id
_entity.type
_entity.pdbx_description
1 polymer ?
#
loop_
_entity_poly.entity_id
_entity_poly.type
_entity_poly.pdbx_seq_one_letter_code
_entity_poly.pdbx_strand_id
1 'polypeptide(L)' 'MSSGEESLARAEELLARLEATRAELERLSQAEDADKALDILTELAELSRKVEEELQRAKRDAETDAQA' A
#
# COMPACT_ATOMS: atom_id res chain seq x y z
N MET A 1 -15.47 13.49 -8.29
CA MET A 1 -15.00 12.21 -7.76
C MET A 1 -15.46 12.16 -6.32
N SER A 2 -16.03 11.04 -5.86
CA SER A 2 -16.43 10.92 -4.45
C SER A 2 -15.19 10.73 -3.57
N SER A 3 -15.31 11.01 -2.26
CA SER A 3 -14.22 10.77 -1.29
C SER A 3 -13.74 9.31 -1.29
N GLY A 4 -14.66 8.36 -1.55
CA GLY A 4 -14.34 6.95 -1.70
C GLY A 4 -13.52 6.62 -2.94
N GLU A 5 -13.85 7.23 -4.10
CA GLU A 5 -13.07 7.07 -5.34
C GLU A 5 -11.63 7.61 -5.19
N GLU A 6 -11.47 8.74 -4.49
CA GLU A 6 -10.13 9.29 -4.20
C GLU A 6 -9.32 8.40 -3.27
N SER A 7 -9.95 7.84 -2.24
CA SER A 7 -9.31 6.89 -1.32
C SER A 7 -8.88 5.61 -2.05
N LEU A 8 -9.71 5.10 -2.96
CA LEU A 8 -9.37 3.94 -3.79
C LEU A 8 -8.19 4.23 -4.73
N ALA A 9 -8.19 5.39 -5.40
CA ALA A 9 -7.07 5.79 -6.25
C ALA A 9 -5.74 5.90 -5.48
N ARG A 10 -5.78 6.43 -4.24
CA ARG A 10 -4.61 6.43 -3.35
C ARG A 10 -4.16 5.02 -2.97
N ALA A 11 -5.10 4.12 -2.69
CA ALA A 11 -4.77 2.72 -2.40
C ALA A 11 -4.10 2.02 -3.59
N GLU A 12 -4.55 2.27 -4.81
CA GLU A 12 -3.94 1.74 -6.04
C GLU A 12 -2.51 2.27 -6.24
N GLU A 13 -2.27 3.55 -6.00
CA GLU A 13 -0.92 4.13 -6.07
C GLU A 13 0.02 3.49 -5.02
N LEU A 14 -0.48 3.33 -3.79
CA LEU A 14 0.28 2.68 -2.72
C LEU A 14 0.56 1.20 -3.03
N LEU A 15 -0.37 0.51 -3.70
CA LEU A 15 -0.19 -0.88 -4.13
C LEU A 15 0.88 -0.99 -5.21
N ALA A 16 0.88 -0.10 -6.21
CA ALA A 16 1.92 -0.07 -7.23
C ALA A 16 3.32 0.15 -6.62
N ARG A 17 3.42 1.02 -5.60
CA ARG A 17 4.66 1.22 -4.84
C ARG A 17 5.06 -0.03 -4.06
N LEU A 18 4.11 -0.68 -3.36
CA LEU A 18 4.34 -1.93 -2.64
C LEU A 18 4.91 -3.03 -3.56
N GLU A 19 4.35 -3.17 -4.77
CA GLU A 19 4.82 -4.14 -5.76
C GLU A 19 6.25 -3.83 -6.23
N ALA A 20 6.56 -2.55 -6.49
CA ALA A 20 7.91 -2.13 -6.85
C ALA A 20 8.92 -2.40 -5.73
N THR A 21 8.57 -2.08 -4.48
CA THR A 21 9.40 -2.33 -3.29
C THR A 21 9.59 -3.83 -3.05
N ARG A 22 8.56 -4.67 -3.31
CA ARG A 22 8.69 -6.13 -3.25
C ARG A 22 9.66 -6.65 -4.30
N ALA A 23 9.61 -6.12 -5.53
CA ALA A 23 10.55 -6.51 -6.57
C ALA A 23 12.01 -6.13 -6.23
N GLU A 24 12.22 -5.05 -5.47
CA GLU A 24 13.54 -4.70 -4.92
C GLU A 24 13.99 -5.71 -3.86
N LEU A 25 13.09 -6.13 -2.95
CA LEU A 25 13.40 -7.17 -1.97
C LEU A 25 13.87 -8.47 -2.65
N GLU A 26 13.22 -8.88 -3.73
CA GLU A 26 13.60 -10.07 -4.51
C GLU A 26 15.02 -9.93 -5.08
N ARG A 27 15.40 -8.73 -5.57
CA ARG A 27 16.76 -8.46 -6.05
C ARG A 27 17.79 -8.51 -4.91
N LEU A 28 17.48 -7.92 -3.76
CA LEU A 28 18.38 -7.92 -2.60
C LEU A 28 18.57 -9.33 -2.03
N SER A 29 17.52 -10.15 -2.02
CA SER A 29 17.61 -11.55 -1.63
C SER A 29 18.53 -12.35 -2.55
N GLN A 30 18.53 -12.07 -3.85
CA GLN A 30 19.46 -12.71 -4.80
C GLN A 30 20.91 -12.22 -4.64
N ALA A 31 21.08 -10.98 -4.18
CA ALA A 31 22.38 -10.38 -3.92
C ALA A 31 22.94 -10.71 -2.51
N GLU A 32 22.19 -11.46 -1.70
CA GLU A 32 22.52 -11.79 -0.30
C GLU A 32 22.76 -10.55 0.60
N ASP A 33 22.14 -9.41 0.26
CA ASP A 33 22.25 -8.15 1.01
C ASP A 33 21.18 -8.08 2.11
N ALA A 34 21.45 -8.78 3.22
CA ALA A 34 20.50 -8.95 4.32
C ALA A 34 20.17 -7.64 5.06
N ASP A 35 21.15 -6.74 5.21
CA ASP A 35 20.96 -5.47 5.92
C ASP A 35 19.97 -4.58 5.15
N LYS A 36 20.16 -4.41 3.84
CA LYS A 36 19.20 -3.65 3.02
C LYS A 36 17.85 -4.35 2.90
N ALA A 37 17.82 -5.69 2.91
CA ALA A 37 16.56 -6.43 2.88
C ALA A 37 15.69 -6.14 4.12
N LEU A 38 16.30 -5.95 5.31
CA LEU A 38 15.57 -5.56 6.52
C LEU A 38 14.94 -4.17 6.41
N ASP A 39 15.65 -3.20 5.82
CA ASP A 39 15.11 -1.87 5.58
C ASP A 39 13.90 -1.92 4.63
N ILE A 40 14.02 -2.67 3.53
CA ILE A 40 12.93 -2.86 2.56
C ILE A 40 11.73 -3.58 3.17
N LEU A 41 11.95 -4.58 4.03
CA LEU A 41 10.88 -5.25 4.76
C LEU A 41 10.11 -4.29 5.68
N THR A 42 10.81 -3.34 6.30
CA THR A 42 10.18 -2.28 7.11
C THR A 42 9.32 -1.36 6.24
N GLU A 43 9.84 -0.93 5.09
CA GLU A 43 9.08 -0.12 4.12
C GLU A 43 7.83 -0.85 3.60
N LEU A 44 7.94 -2.14 3.28
CA LEU A 44 6.82 -2.99 2.86
C LEU A 44 5.72 -3.06 3.92
N ALA A 45 6.10 -3.18 5.20
CA ALA A 45 5.14 -3.20 6.31
C ALA A 45 4.40 -1.86 6.42
N GLU A 46 5.11 -0.73 6.26
CA GLU A 46 4.48 0.59 6.26
C GLU A 46 3.55 0.81 5.07
N LEU A 47 3.98 0.44 3.86
CA LEU A 47 3.16 0.53 2.66
C LEU A 47 1.88 -0.32 2.80
N SER A 48 2.01 -1.55 3.30
CA SER A 48 0.86 -2.42 3.55
C SER A 48 -0.13 -1.80 4.53
N ARG A 49 0.38 -1.16 5.60
CA ARG A 49 -0.47 -0.45 6.56
C ARG A 49 -1.21 0.72 5.91
N LYS A 50 -0.52 1.51 5.09
CA LYS A 50 -1.11 2.67 4.38
C LYS A 50 -2.19 2.22 3.39
N VAL A 51 -1.97 1.12 2.65
CA VAL A 51 -2.98 0.53 1.76
C VAL A 51 -4.24 0.17 2.55
N GLU A 52 -4.10 -0.57 3.65
CA GLU A 52 -5.23 -0.95 4.51
C GLU A 52 -6.00 0.28 5.02
N GLU A 53 -5.29 1.32 5.47
CA GLU A 53 -5.92 2.56 5.93
C GLU A 53 -6.78 3.24 4.85
N GLU A 54 -6.28 3.33 3.60
CA GLU A 54 -7.03 3.90 2.47
C GLU A 54 -8.23 3.02 2.08
N LEU A 55 -8.08 1.69 2.08
CA LEU A 55 -9.20 0.78 1.81
C LEU A 55 -10.30 0.90 2.86
N GLN A 56 -9.93 1.01 4.14
CA GLN A 56 -10.89 1.23 5.22
C GLN A 56 -11.55 2.61 5.13
N ARG A 57 -10.84 3.65 4.66
CA ARG A 57 -11.42 4.96 4.35
C ARG A 57 -12.44 4.85 3.21
N ALA A 58 -12.05 4.27 2.08
CA ALA A 58 -12.93 4.09 0.93
C ALA A 58 -14.22 3.32 1.29
N LYS A 59 -14.11 2.28 2.12
CA LYS A 59 -15.26 1.53 2.61
C LYS A 59 -16.23 2.38 3.43
N ARG A 60 -15.73 3.16 4.40
CA ARG A 60 -16.57 4.05 5.23
C ARG A 60 -17.26 5.13 4.40
N ASP A 61 -16.54 5.68 3.42
CA ASP A 61 -17.09 6.70 2.54
C ASP A 61 -18.21 6.12 1.66
N ALA A 62 -18.00 4.92 1.10
CA ALA A 62 -19.04 4.22 0.34
C ALA A 62 -20.27 3.86 1.20
N GLU A 63 -20.08 3.45 2.45
CA GLU A 63 -21.17 3.19 3.40
C GLU A 63 -21.95 4.47 3.74
N THR A 64 -21.26 5.62 3.81
CA THR A 64 -21.87 6.93 4.08
C THR A 64 -22.67 7.44 2.87
N ASP A 65 -22.09 7.33 1.67
CA ASP A 65 -22.74 7.71 0.42
C ASP A 65 -23.99 6.85 0.16
N ALA A 66 -24.00 5.58 0.55
CA ALA A 66 -25.16 4.70 0.40
C ALA A 66 -26.32 4.99 1.39
N GLN A 67 -26.06 5.75 2.45
CA GLN A 67 -27.04 6.12 3.47
C GLN A 67 -27.59 7.55 3.30
N ALA A 68 -27.00 8.35 2.41
CA ALA A 68 -27.38 9.72 2.09
C ALA A 68 -28.44 9.79 0.97
#